data_AF-A0A9E5YRJ2-F1
#
_entry.id   AF-A0A9E5YRJ2-F1
#
_cell.length_a   1.000
_cell.length_b   1.000
_cell.length_c   1.000
_cell.angle_alpha   90.00
_cell.angle_beta   90.00
_cell.angle_gamma   90.00
#
_symmetry.space_group_name_H-M   'P 1'
#
loop_
_entity.id
_entity.type
_entity.pdbx_description
1 polymer ?
#
loop_
_entity_poly.entity_id
_entity_poly.type
_entity_poly.pdbx_seq_one_letter_code
_entity_poly.pdbx_strand_id
1 'polypeptide(L)'
;MHTLHLMTIAADSPQEACINIENEIVEWGNENNWRTICGCVSEDDQVYIHDKDYSSFHPQPGTTLRDIEKMVTGWTNTFDYDAFQQLVKFRIDEETLTAHDWWLLKEYCRFKSDSKYFRDSSFDIWETEYRSWQLDESGLTNMISSNDGKKKYVVFIDMHS
;
A
#
# COMPACT_ATOMS: atom_id res chain seq x y z
N MET A 1 -1.23 0.52 -15.50
CA MET A 1 -1.51 1.48 -14.40
C MET A 1 -0.59 1.11 -13.25
N HIS A 2 0.11 2.08 -12.65
CA HIS A 2 1.03 1.82 -11.54
C HIS A 2 0.31 1.99 -10.18
N THR A 3 0.57 1.08 -9.24
CA THR A 3 0.15 1.19 -7.85
C THR A 3 1.35 0.96 -6.91
N LEU A 4 1.36 1.64 -5.77
CA LEU A 4 2.44 1.52 -4.79
C LEU A 4 1.98 0.64 -3.63
N HIS A 5 2.59 -0.54 -3.49
CA HIS A 5 2.45 -1.35 -2.30
C HIS A 5 3.71 -1.23 -1.42
N LEU A 6 3.50 -1.05 -0.12
CA LEU A 6 4.57 -1.00 0.87
C LEU A 6 4.58 -2.29 1.66
N MET A 7 5.77 -2.81 1.95
CA MET A 7 5.93 -3.94 2.85
C MET A 7 6.98 -3.63 3.92
N THR A 8 6.65 -3.85 5.19
CA THR A 8 7.58 -3.64 6.29
C THR A 8 8.25 -4.94 6.69
N ILE A 9 9.58 -4.93 6.84
CA ILE A 9 10.37 -6.12 7.17
C ILE A 9 11.52 -5.77 8.11
N ALA A 10 11.96 -6.73 8.92
CA ALA A 10 13.20 -6.64 9.68
C ALA A 10 14.32 -7.40 8.94
N ALA A 11 15.48 -6.76 8.75
CA ALA A 11 16.61 -7.35 8.02
C ALA A 11 17.96 -6.81 8.53
N ASP A 12 19.07 -7.48 8.19
CA ASP A 12 20.41 -7.02 8.61
C ASP A 12 20.93 -5.88 7.70
N SER A 13 20.39 -5.76 6.48
CA SER A 13 20.75 -4.73 5.51
C SER A 13 19.59 -4.32 4.60
N PRO A 14 19.62 -3.12 3.98
CA PRO A 14 18.57 -2.72 3.05
C PRO A 14 18.50 -3.60 1.79
N GLN A 15 19.63 -4.15 1.34
CA GLN A 15 19.68 -5.11 0.22
C GLN A 15 18.95 -6.39 0.58
N GLU A 16 19.23 -6.94 1.76
CA GLU A 16 18.57 -8.14 2.26
C GLU A 16 17.06 -7.90 2.44
N ALA A 17 16.66 -6.73 2.95
CA ALA A 17 15.24 -6.36 3.04
C ALA A 17 14.54 -6.44 1.67
N CYS A 18 15.15 -5.87 0.63
CA CYS A 18 14.61 -5.90 -0.73
C CYS A 18 14.54 -7.33 -1.28
N ILE A 19 15.61 -8.11 -1.13
CA ILE A 19 15.68 -9.51 -1.62
C ILE A 19 14.66 -10.40 -0.91
N ASN A 20 14.53 -10.27 0.42
CA ASN A 20 13.60 -11.08 1.20
C ASN A 20 12.15 -10.81 0.78
N ILE A 21 11.81 -9.54 0.54
CA ILE A 21 10.47 -9.19 0.04
C ILE A 21 10.27 -9.66 -1.40
N GLU A 22 11.25 -9.49 -2.27
CA GLU A 22 11.17 -9.99 -3.64
C GLU A 22 10.90 -11.51 -3.70
N ASN A 23 11.58 -12.27 -2.85
CA ASN A 23 11.40 -13.72 -2.73
C ASN A 23 10.00 -14.07 -2.22
N GLU A 24 9.47 -13.32 -1.26
CA GLU A 24 8.13 -13.55 -0.70
C GLU A 24 7.03 -13.33 -1.75
N ILE A 25 7.19 -12.29 -2.57
CA ILE A 25 6.21 -11.94 -3.60
C ILE A 25 6.58 -12.52 -4.97
N VAL A 26 7.48 -13.50 -5.02
CA VAL A 26 8.04 -13.98 -6.30
C VAL A 26 6.97 -14.56 -7.22
N GLU A 27 5.99 -15.23 -6.62
CA GLU A 27 4.83 -15.83 -7.29
C GLU A 27 3.71 -14.81 -7.57
N TRP A 28 3.81 -13.61 -7.01
CA TRP A 28 2.86 -12.53 -7.24
C TRP A 28 3.23 -11.72 -8.47
N GLY A 29 2.60 -12.07 -9.58
CA GLY A 29 2.82 -11.43 -10.87
C GLY A 29 2.67 -12.45 -11.99
N ASN A 30 2.22 -12.01 -13.15
CA ASN A 30 2.17 -12.85 -14.34
C ASN A 30 2.53 -11.99 -15.56
N GLU A 31 2.37 -12.53 -16.76
CA GLU A 31 2.67 -11.81 -18.01
C GLU A 31 1.95 -10.45 -18.14
N ASN A 32 0.87 -10.26 -17.38
CA ASN A 32 0.03 -9.05 -17.37
C ASN A 32 0.13 -8.24 -16.06
N ASN A 33 0.96 -8.66 -15.08
CA ASN A 33 1.18 -7.90 -13.86
C ASN A 33 2.67 -7.97 -13.49
N TRP A 34 3.38 -6.86 -13.71
CA TRP A 34 4.80 -6.73 -13.40
C TRP A 34 4.98 -6.02 -12.06
N ARG A 35 6.03 -6.42 -11.34
CA ARG A 35 6.43 -5.81 -10.08
C ARG A 35 7.86 -5.31 -10.17
N THR A 36 8.18 -4.27 -9.43
CA THR A 36 9.54 -3.77 -9.31
C THR A 36 9.79 -3.41 -7.86
N ILE A 37 10.87 -3.93 -7.28
CA ILE A 37 11.35 -3.51 -5.96
C ILE A 37 12.17 -2.24 -6.15
N CYS A 38 11.74 -1.15 -5.55
CA CYS A 38 12.23 0.18 -5.87
C CYS A 38 13.23 0.72 -4.83
N GLY A 39 13.50 -0.08 -3.80
CA GLY A 39 14.34 0.27 -2.66
C GLY A 39 13.53 0.36 -1.38
N CYS A 40 14.14 0.91 -0.34
CA CYS A 40 13.55 0.96 0.99
C CYS A 40 14.03 2.14 1.82
N VAL A 41 13.28 2.42 2.89
CA VAL A 41 13.63 3.39 3.93
C VAL A 41 13.69 2.67 5.27
N SER A 42 14.78 2.80 6.00
CA SER A 42 14.92 2.17 7.33
C SER A 42 14.30 2.98 8.45
N GLU A 43 14.22 2.38 9.64
CA GLU A 43 13.60 3.01 10.81
C GLU A 43 14.27 4.29 11.33
N ASP A 44 15.48 4.58 10.87
CA ASP A 44 16.27 5.79 11.15
C ASP A 44 16.42 6.70 9.90
N ASP A 45 15.46 6.62 8.97
CA ASP A 45 15.36 7.44 7.75
C ASP A 45 16.53 7.28 6.76
N GLN A 46 17.31 6.20 6.83
CA GLN A 46 18.28 5.90 5.77
C GLN A 46 17.58 5.33 4.54
N VAL A 47 17.85 5.94 3.39
CA VAL A 47 17.25 5.57 2.11
C VAL A 47 18.21 4.69 1.32
N TYR A 48 17.72 3.56 0.86
CA TYR A 48 18.35 2.73 -0.15
C TYR A 48 17.51 2.73 -1.42
N ILE A 49 18.11 3.08 -2.55
CA ILE A 49 17.44 3.14 -3.85
C ILE A 49 17.83 1.90 -4.66
N HIS A 50 16.83 1.24 -5.24
CA HIS A 50 16.99 0.09 -6.13
C HIS A 50 16.10 0.29 -7.36
N ASP A 51 16.55 -0.10 -8.56
CA ASP A 51 15.75 -0.12 -9.80
C ASP A 51 14.87 1.12 -10.09
N LYS A 52 15.38 2.32 -9.76
CA LYS A 52 14.70 3.60 -9.95
C LYS A 52 14.28 3.87 -11.41
N ASP A 53 15.04 3.36 -12.38
CA ASP A 53 14.84 3.68 -13.79
C ASP A 53 13.68 2.87 -14.41
N TYR A 54 13.16 1.89 -13.66
CA TYR A 54 12.07 1.00 -14.07
C TYR A 54 10.81 1.16 -13.22
N SER A 55 10.78 2.14 -12.30
CA SER A 55 9.66 2.35 -11.38
C SER A 55 9.11 3.77 -11.43
N SER A 56 7.78 3.87 -11.39
CA SER A 56 7.04 5.12 -11.18
C SER A 56 7.05 5.54 -9.70
N PHE A 57 7.20 4.57 -8.78
CA PHE A 57 7.23 4.81 -7.34
C PHE A 57 8.52 4.31 -6.72
N HIS A 58 9.36 5.21 -6.24
CA HIS A 58 10.58 4.86 -5.53
C HIS A 58 10.89 5.89 -4.44
N PRO A 59 11.56 5.49 -3.34
CA PRO A 59 12.00 6.45 -2.34
C PRO A 59 13.03 7.41 -2.96
N GLN A 60 13.03 8.65 -2.49
CA GLN A 60 13.97 9.68 -2.90
C GLN A 60 15.02 9.89 -1.81
N PRO A 61 16.21 10.41 -2.13
CA PRO A 61 17.17 10.83 -1.11
C PRO A 61 16.50 11.80 -0.11
N GLY A 62 16.52 11.43 1.17
CA GLY A 62 15.90 12.21 2.24
C GLY A 62 14.41 11.94 2.48
N THR A 63 13.79 10.97 1.79
CA THR A 63 12.48 10.44 2.19
C THR A 63 12.55 9.91 3.62
N THR A 64 11.68 10.42 4.50
CA THR A 64 11.59 9.98 5.89
C THR A 64 10.40 9.06 6.10
N LEU A 65 10.40 8.28 7.18
CA LEU A 65 9.23 7.51 7.62
C LEU A 65 8.00 8.41 7.70
N ARG A 66 8.14 9.60 8.30
CA ARG A 66 7.02 10.55 8.45
C ARG A 66 6.39 10.93 7.11
N ASP A 67 7.16 11.00 6.03
CA ASP A 67 6.64 11.27 4.69
C ASP A 67 5.84 10.07 4.17
N ILE A 68 6.31 8.85 4.45
CA ILE A 68 5.60 7.60 4.15
C ILE A 68 4.29 7.53 4.94
N GLU A 69 4.29 7.83 6.24
CA GLU A 69 3.08 7.83 7.08
C GLU A 69 2.02 8.80 6.55
N LYS A 70 2.44 10.01 6.16
CA LYS A 70 1.56 11.00 5.52
C LYS A 70 0.98 10.49 4.20
N MET A 71 1.78 9.78 3.40
CA MET A 71 1.33 9.18 2.14
C MET A 71 0.27 8.11 2.39
N VAL A 72 0.52 7.16 3.31
CA VAL A 72 -0.42 6.08 3.64
C VAL A 72 -1.71 6.63 4.23
N THR A 73 -1.63 7.59 5.14
CA THR A 73 -2.81 8.28 5.68
C THR A 73 -3.54 9.12 4.62
N GLY A 74 -2.84 9.55 3.56
CA GLY A 74 -3.45 10.18 2.40
C GLY A 74 -4.36 9.22 1.62
N TRP A 75 -3.96 7.96 1.45
CA TRP A 75 -4.76 6.94 0.74
C TRP A 75 -6.12 6.67 1.35
N THR A 76 -6.28 6.94 2.65
CA THR A 76 -7.51 6.70 3.41
C THR A 76 -8.42 7.93 3.45
N ASN A 77 -8.02 9.01 2.79
CA ASN A 77 -8.77 10.26 2.69
C ASN A 77 -9.27 10.58 1.26
N THR A 78 -8.94 9.75 0.27
CA THR A 78 -9.18 10.05 -1.16
C THR A 78 -10.48 9.51 -1.75
N PHE A 79 -11.37 8.90 -0.96
CA PHE A 79 -12.63 8.42 -1.53
C PHE A 79 -13.59 9.57 -1.83
N ASP A 80 -14.00 9.64 -3.10
CA ASP A 80 -14.96 10.61 -3.59
C ASP A 80 -16.36 10.32 -3.05
N TYR A 81 -16.64 10.90 -1.88
CA TYR A 81 -17.91 10.79 -1.19
C TYR A 81 -19.06 11.40 -2.01
N ASP A 82 -18.79 12.43 -2.80
CA ASP A 82 -19.79 13.13 -3.59
C ASP A 82 -20.21 12.27 -4.79
N ALA A 83 -19.25 11.60 -5.45
CA ALA A 83 -19.55 10.61 -6.49
C ALA A 83 -20.41 9.45 -5.96
N PHE A 84 -20.09 8.91 -4.78
CA PHE A 84 -20.90 7.87 -4.14
C PHE A 84 -22.30 8.35 -3.75
N GLN A 85 -22.42 9.54 -3.16
CA GLN A 85 -23.73 10.12 -2.81
C GLN A 85 -24.62 10.31 -4.03
N GLN A 86 -24.06 10.76 -5.15
CA GLN A 86 -24.80 10.91 -6.41
C GLN A 86 -25.25 9.55 -6.94
N LEU A 87 -24.41 8.52 -6.89
CA LEU A 87 -24.75 7.16 -7.31
C LEU A 87 -25.84 6.49 -6.46
N VAL A 88 -25.72 6.57 -5.13
CA VAL A 88 -26.66 5.94 -4.20
C VAL A 88 -28.02 6.63 -4.20
N LYS A 89 -28.06 7.97 -4.30
CA LYS A 89 -29.33 8.72 -4.36
C LYS A 89 -30.13 8.50 -5.65
N PHE A 90 -29.50 8.12 -6.76
CA PHE A 90 -30.18 7.99 -8.07
C PHE A 90 -30.67 6.57 -8.40
N ARG A 91 -30.18 5.52 -7.72
CA ARG A 91 -30.40 4.11 -8.14
C ARG A 91 -31.07 3.19 -7.12
N ILE A 92 -31.25 3.62 -5.87
CA ILE A 92 -31.99 2.80 -4.89
C ILE A 92 -33.51 2.90 -5.12
N ASP A 93 -33.99 3.97 -5.75
CA ASP A 93 -35.41 4.20 -6.00
C ASP A 93 -35.91 3.61 -7.34
N GLU A 94 -35.03 3.17 -8.27
CA GLU A 94 -35.42 2.59 -9.56
C GLU A 94 -34.58 1.35 -9.92
N GLU A 95 -35.25 0.20 -9.99
CA GLU A 95 -34.87 -1.12 -10.55
C GLU A 95 -33.38 -1.53 -10.65
N THR A 96 -33.03 -2.56 -9.86
CA THR A 96 -31.85 -3.46 -9.97
C THR A 96 -30.48 -2.80 -10.19
N LEU A 97 -29.66 -2.83 -9.14
CA LEU A 97 -28.24 -2.47 -9.19
C LEU A 97 -27.47 -3.32 -10.22
N THR A 98 -26.67 -2.65 -11.06
CA THR A 98 -25.75 -3.33 -11.98
C THR A 98 -24.53 -3.90 -11.24
N ALA A 99 -23.76 -4.78 -11.90
CA ALA A 99 -22.50 -5.28 -11.33
C ALA A 99 -21.51 -4.15 -10.99
N HIS A 100 -21.52 -3.06 -11.76
CA HIS A 100 -20.69 -1.89 -11.50
C HIS A 100 -21.15 -1.12 -10.27
N ASP A 101 -22.47 -0.95 -10.07
CA ASP A 101 -23.02 -0.28 -8.89
C ASP A 101 -22.70 -1.08 -7.61
N TRP A 102 -22.80 -2.41 -7.67
CA TRP A 102 -22.39 -3.29 -6.57
C TRP A 102 -20.88 -3.18 -6.27
N TRP A 103 -20.04 -3.09 -7.31
CA TRP A 103 -18.61 -2.88 -7.13
C TRP A 103 -18.32 -1.53 -6.45
N LEU A 104 -18.96 -0.43 -6.87
CA LEU A 104 -18.82 0.88 -6.25
C LEU A 104 -19.25 0.89 -4.77
N LEU A 105 -20.38 0.23 -4.46
CA LEU A 105 -20.85 0.10 -3.09
C LEU A 105 -19.88 -0.73 -2.23
N LYS A 106 -19.34 -1.82 -2.77
CA LYS A 106 -18.30 -2.61 -2.12
C LYS A 106 -17.06 -1.76 -1.82
N GLU A 107 -16.55 -1.01 -2.80
CA GLU A 107 -15.37 -0.16 -2.63
C GLU A 107 -15.61 0.98 -1.62
N TYR A 108 -16.81 1.56 -1.60
CA TYR A 108 -17.18 2.53 -0.57
C TYR A 108 -17.21 1.93 0.84
N CYS A 109 -17.86 0.78 1.01
CA CYS A 109 -17.93 0.08 2.29
C CYS A 109 -16.52 -0.28 2.79
N ARG A 110 -15.64 -0.73 1.89
CA ARG A 110 -14.22 -0.99 2.18
C ARG A 110 -13.51 0.28 2.62
N PHE A 111 -13.61 1.36 1.85
CA PHE A 111 -13.03 2.65 2.22
C PHE A 111 -13.49 3.13 3.61
N LYS A 112 -14.79 3.01 3.93
CA LYS A 112 -15.32 3.40 5.25
C LYS A 112 -14.80 2.52 6.38
N SER A 113 -14.70 1.21 6.14
CA SER A 113 -14.10 0.28 7.10
C SER A 113 -12.65 0.64 7.37
N ASP A 114 -11.88 0.84 6.31
CA ASP A 114 -10.45 1.11 6.41
C ASP A 114 -10.22 2.48 7.05
N SER A 115 -10.83 3.55 6.52
CA SER A 115 -10.67 4.93 7.05
C SER A 115 -11.09 5.10 8.52
N LYS A 116 -12.01 4.28 9.03
CA LYS A 116 -12.35 4.27 10.46
C LYS A 116 -11.16 3.80 11.30
N TYR A 117 -10.47 2.74 10.87
CA TYR A 117 -9.30 2.22 11.56
C TYR A 117 -8.22 3.31 11.67
N PHE A 118 -7.92 4.03 10.59
CA PHE A 118 -6.91 5.10 10.58
C PHE A 118 -7.30 6.37 11.34
N ARG A 119 -8.58 6.62 11.58
CA ARG A 119 -9.05 7.80 12.33
C ARG A 119 -9.07 7.57 13.84
N ASP A 120 -9.36 6.35 14.26
CA ASP A 120 -9.54 6.00 15.67
C ASP A 120 -8.24 5.47 16.31
N SER A 121 -7.26 5.01 15.52
CA SER A 121 -5.95 4.56 16.00
C SER A 121 -4.85 5.60 15.75
N SER A 122 -3.83 5.62 16.61
CA SER A 122 -2.57 6.26 16.28
C SER A 122 -1.90 5.42 15.20
N PHE A 123 -1.87 5.91 13.97
CA PHE A 123 -1.17 5.24 12.89
C PHE A 123 0.29 4.98 13.27
N ASP A 124 0.71 3.73 13.20
CA ASP A 124 2.09 3.29 13.37
C ASP A 124 2.45 2.44 12.14
N ILE A 125 3.43 2.89 11.35
CA ILE A 125 3.85 2.21 10.12
C ILE A 125 4.32 0.78 10.35
N TRP A 126 4.76 0.42 11.56
CA TRP A 126 5.29 -0.90 11.90
C TRP A 126 4.25 -1.90 12.38
N GLU A 127 3.05 -1.43 12.74
CA GLU A 127 1.97 -2.28 13.25
C GLU A 127 0.73 -2.23 12.36
N THR A 128 0.55 -1.15 11.60
CA THR A 128 -0.63 -0.93 10.78
C THR A 128 -0.56 -1.73 9.50
N GLU A 129 -1.68 -2.33 9.12
CA GLU A 129 -1.89 -2.94 7.82
C GLU A 129 -2.99 -2.20 7.05
N TYR A 130 -2.81 -2.05 5.74
CA TYR A 130 -3.78 -1.43 4.85
C TYR A 130 -3.86 -2.21 3.54
N ARG A 131 -5.03 -2.79 3.22
CA ARG A 131 -5.17 -3.64 2.02
C ARG A 131 -4.05 -4.69 1.93
N SER A 132 -3.70 -5.27 3.07
CA SER A 132 -2.60 -6.24 3.21
C SER A 132 -2.71 -7.35 2.16
N TRP A 133 -1.59 -7.66 1.51
CA TRP A 133 -1.43 -8.62 0.41
C TRP A 133 -2.24 -8.35 -0.86
N GLN A 134 -2.88 -7.19 -0.99
CA GLN A 134 -3.54 -6.77 -2.24
C GLN A 134 -2.54 -5.98 -3.08
N LEU A 135 -1.57 -6.68 -3.66
CA LEU A 135 -0.47 -6.06 -4.40
C LEU A 135 -0.93 -5.36 -5.68
N ASP A 136 -2.13 -5.62 -6.18
CA ASP A 136 -2.75 -4.87 -7.27
C ASP A 136 -3.27 -3.49 -6.85
N GLU A 137 -3.31 -3.20 -5.55
CA GLU A 137 -3.81 -1.96 -4.95
C GLU A 137 -2.72 -1.25 -4.14
N SER A 138 -2.88 0.07 -3.96
CA SER A 138 -2.01 0.78 -3.01
C SER A 138 -2.27 0.31 -1.58
N GLY A 139 -1.24 -0.17 -0.89
CA GLY A 139 -1.39 -0.90 0.37
C GLY A 139 -0.13 -0.92 1.23
N LEU A 140 -0.27 -1.46 2.43
CA LEU A 140 0.76 -1.65 3.44
C LEU A 140 0.58 -3.03 4.09
N THR A 141 1.59 -3.89 3.93
CA THR A 141 1.63 -5.23 4.51
C THR A 141 2.77 -5.34 5.52
N ASN A 142 2.52 -5.98 6.66
CA ASN A 142 3.53 -6.17 7.69
C ASN A 142 4.13 -7.59 7.65
N MET A 143 5.44 -7.69 7.41
CA MET A 143 6.22 -8.94 7.42
C MET A 143 7.10 -9.10 8.65
N ILE A 144 7.03 -8.20 9.62
CA ILE A 144 7.85 -8.26 10.84
C ILE A 144 7.29 -9.34 11.77
N SER A 145 7.84 -10.55 11.71
CA SER A 145 7.37 -11.72 12.46
C SER A 145 7.99 -11.88 13.86
N SER A 146 9.17 -11.28 14.11
CA SER A 146 9.79 -11.26 15.44
C SER A 146 10.81 -10.12 15.57
N ASN A 147 11.02 -9.66 16.81
CA ASN A 147 11.95 -8.57 17.13
C ASN A 147 13.29 -9.17 17.57
N ASP A 148 14.06 -9.67 16.60
CA ASP A 148 15.38 -10.28 16.78
C ASP A 148 16.52 -9.24 16.89
N GLY A 149 16.16 -7.95 17.03
CA GLY A 149 17.09 -6.83 17.09
C GLY A 149 17.56 -6.36 15.71
N LYS A 150 17.02 -6.93 14.63
CA LYS A 150 17.27 -6.43 13.27
C LYS A 150 16.61 -5.08 13.03
N LYS A 151 17.21 -4.35 12.10
CA LYS A 151 16.72 -3.05 11.68
C LYS A 151 15.43 -3.22 10.88
N LYS A 152 14.46 -2.33 11.08
CA LYS A 152 13.22 -2.33 10.29
C LYS A 152 13.35 -1.47 9.04
N TYR A 153 12.68 -1.91 7.98
CA TYR A 153 12.65 -1.26 6.68
C TYR A 153 11.23 -1.23 6.13
N VAL A 154 10.87 -0.14 5.45
CA VAL A 154 9.71 -0.02 4.58
C VAL A 154 10.19 -0.15 3.14
N VAL A 155 9.83 -1.23 2.47
CA VAL A 155 10.21 -1.50 1.07
C VAL A 155 9.12 -1.00 0.13
N PHE A 156 9.52 -0.37 -0.97
CA PHE A 156 8.65 0.17 -2.00
C PHE A 156 8.52 -0.84 -3.13
N ILE A 157 7.28 -1.22 -3.43
CA ILE A 157 6.95 -2.14 -4.52
C ILE A 157 6.06 -1.37 -5.49
N ASP A 158 6.59 -1.13 -6.69
CA ASP A 158 5.81 -0.59 -7.79
C ASP A 158 5.18 -1.75 -8.57
N MET A 159 3.85 -1.74 -8.63
CA MET A 159 3.04 -2.77 -9.23
C MET A 159 2.41 -2.21 -10.50
N HIS A 160 2.65 -2.87 -11.63
CA HIS A 160 2.22 -2.47 -12.96
C HIS A 160 1.23 -3.49 -13.53
N SER A 161 -0.05 -3.08 -13.62
CA SER A 161 -1.14 -3.80 -14.28
C SER A 161 -1.49 -3.25 -15.67
#